data_AF-A0A3B1BY13-F1
#
_entry.id   AF-A0A3B1BY13-F1
#
_cell.length_a   1.000
_cell.length_b   1.000
_cell.length_c   1.000
_cell.angle_alpha   90.00
_cell.angle_beta   90.00
_cell.angle_gamma   90.00
#
_symmetry.space_group_name_H-M   'P 1'
#
loop_
_entity.id
_entity.type
_entity.pdbx_description
1 polymer ?
#
loop_
_entity_poly.entity_id
_entity_poly.type
_entity_poly.pdbx_seq_one_letter_code
_entity_poly.pdbx_strand_id
1 'polypeptide(L)' 'MRKFYIFLAALIFIGYSTSDAARINDVRNTKHNLSVSGPGTVKASTETRVCVFCHTPHQAN' A
#
# COMPACT_ATOMS: atom_id res chain seq x y z
N MET A 1 -14.85 -38.68 -17.77
CA MET A 1 -13.84 -37.67 -18.17
C MET A 1 -14.31 -36.24 -17.91
N ARG A 2 -15.45 -35.79 -18.44
CA ARG A 2 -15.96 -34.41 -18.25
C ARG A 2 -16.12 -33.95 -16.79
N LYS A 3 -16.57 -34.83 -15.89
CA LYS A 3 -16.72 -34.54 -14.46
C LYS A 3 -15.38 -34.28 -13.75
N PHE A 4 -14.30 -34.92 -14.20
CA PHE A 4 -12.96 -34.72 -13.62
C PHE A 4 -12.41 -33.33 -13.95
N TYR A 5 -12.59 -32.86 -15.18
CA TYR A 5 -12.21 -31.50 -15.58
C TYR A 5 -13.00 -30.40 -14.85
N ILE A 6 -14.27 -30.67 -14.51
CA ILE A 6 -15.09 -29.73 -13.73
C ILE A 6 -14.57 -29.62 -12.29
N PHE A 7 -14.24 -30.74 -11.65
CA PHE A 7 -13.63 -30.75 -10.32
C PHE A 7 -12.27 -30.05 -10.30
N LEU A 8 -11.46 -30.26 -11.35
CA LEU A 8 -10.14 -29.66 -11.48
C LEU A 8 -10.21 -28.15 -11.71
N ALA A 9 -11.17 -27.68 -12.52
CA ALA A 9 -11.43 -26.26 -12.71
C ALA A 9 -11.95 -25.56 -11.44
N ALA A 10 -12.80 -26.23 -10.65
CA ALA A 10 -13.32 -25.71 -9.39
C ALA A 10 -12.21 -25.56 -8.33
N LEU A 11 -11.29 -26.52 -8.24
CA LEU A 11 -10.13 -26.45 -7.34
C LEU A 11 -9.17 -25.31 -7.69
N ILE A 12 -8.96 -25.07 -8.99
CA ILE A 12 -8.15 -23.95 -9.48
C ILE A 12 -8.81 -22.61 -9.11
N PHE A 13 -10.13 -22.51 -9.20
CA PHE A 13 -10.88 -21.28 -8.89
C PHE A 13 -10.80 -20.88 -7.39
N ILE A 14 -10.78 -21.86 -6.48
CA ILE A 14 -10.69 -21.63 -5.03
C ILE A 14 -9.28 -21.16 -4.59
N GLY A 15 -8.24 -21.48 -5.37
CA GLY A 15 -6.86 -21.07 -5.08
C GLY A 15 -6.52 -19.60 -5.41
N TYR A 16 -7.39 -18.89 -6.13
CA TYR A 16 -7.22 -17.46 -6.43
C TYR A 16 -7.74 -16.59 -5.29
N SER A 17 -7.15 -16.73 -4.10
CA SER A 17 -7.29 -15.72 -3.06
C SER A 17 -6.62 -14.44 -3.57
N THR A 18 -7.39 -13.45 -4.01
CA THR A 18 -6.85 -12.12 -4.32
C THR A 18 -6.36 -11.52 -3.01
N SER A 19 -5.04 -11.47 -2.84
CA SER A 19 -4.38 -10.82 -1.70
C SER A 19 -4.71 -9.33 -1.72
N ASP A 20 -5.78 -8.93 -1.03
CA ASP A 20 -6.13 -7.53 -0.83
C ASP A 20 -5.25 -6.96 0.29
N ALA A 21 -3.97 -6.77 -0.03
CA ALA A 21 -3.08 -6.01 0.81
C ALA A 21 -3.57 -4.57 0.77
N ALA A 22 -4.26 -4.13 1.82
CA ALA A 22 -4.70 -2.75 1.99
C ALA A 22 -3.51 -1.84 1.70
N ARG A 23 -3.58 -1.08 0.59
CA ARG A 23 -2.57 -0.09 0.27
C ARG A 23 -2.71 1.05 1.27
N ILE A 24 -1.90 0.99 2.32
CA ILE A 24 -1.80 2.08 3.28
C ILE A 24 -1.14 3.25 2.56
N ASN A 25 -1.97 4.19 2.08
CA ASN A 25 -1.54 5.46 1.48
C ASN A 25 -1.11 6.46 2.58
N ASP A 26 -0.34 5.99 3.56
CA ASP A 26 0.15 6.79 4.67
C ASP A 26 1.68 6.82 4.62
N VAL A 27 2.24 7.89 4.06
CA VAL A 27 3.68 8.08 4.02
C VAL A 27 4.26 8.51 5.38
N ARG A 28 3.46 8.99 6.35
CA ARG A 28 3.92 9.49 7.68
C ARG A 28 4.76 8.47 8.43
N ASN A 29 4.38 7.20 8.32
CA ASN A 29 4.97 6.09 9.05
C ASN A 29 6.01 5.30 8.21
N THR A 30 6.43 5.83 7.07
CA THR A 30 7.40 5.18 6.18
C THR A 30 8.71 5.95 6.13
N LYS A 31 9.78 5.32 5.62
CA LYS A 31 11.08 5.97 5.40
C LYS A 31 11.01 7.17 4.44
N HIS A 32 9.95 7.28 3.64
CA HIS A 32 9.74 8.41 2.73
C HIS A 32 9.15 9.65 3.41
N ASN A 33 8.76 9.58 4.70
CA ASN A 33 8.49 10.78 5.46
C ASN A 33 9.82 11.52 5.70
N LEU A 34 10.10 12.52 4.87
CA LEU A 34 11.31 13.33 4.97
C LEU A 34 11.16 14.52 5.94
N SER A 35 10.04 14.63 6.67
CA SER A 35 9.91 15.63 7.75
C SER A 35 10.77 15.27 8.96
N VAL A 36 10.94 16.19 9.92
CA VAL A 36 11.69 15.96 11.17
C VAL A 36 11.19 14.74 11.96
N SER A 37 9.89 14.42 11.82
CA SER A 37 9.22 13.30 12.49
C SER A 37 9.41 11.95 11.78
N GLY A 38 10.06 11.95 10.61
CA GLY A 38 10.25 10.75 9.80
C GLY A 38 11.06 9.66 10.48
N PRO A 39 10.74 8.37 10.24
CA PRO A 39 11.50 7.23 10.75
C PRO A 39 12.80 6.98 9.96
N GLY A 40 13.00 7.66 8.83
CA GLY A 40 14.20 7.57 8.00
C GLY A 40 15.39 8.31 8.59
N THR A 41 16.60 7.91 8.17
CA THR A 41 17.86 8.59 8.53
C THR A 41 18.09 9.84 7.67
N VAL A 42 17.56 9.84 6.44
CA VAL A 42 17.51 11.02 5.57
C VAL A 42 16.18 11.73 5.84
N LYS A 43 16.26 12.90 6.46
CA LYS A 43 15.11 13.75 6.77
C LYS A 43 15.54 15.20 6.93
N ALA A 44 14.58 16.10 6.85
CA ALA A 44 14.79 17.52 7.07
C ALA A 44 15.13 17.79 8.55
N SER A 45 15.97 18.80 8.78
CA SER A 45 16.31 19.26 10.13
C SER A 45 15.24 20.17 10.74
N THR A 46 14.44 20.83 9.90
CA THR A 46 13.47 21.86 10.35
C THR A 46 12.07 21.70 9.77
N GLU A 47 11.89 21.01 8.64
CA GLU A 47 10.57 20.86 8.01
C GLU A 47 9.69 19.88 8.80
N THR A 48 8.56 20.37 9.30
CA THR A 48 7.63 19.58 10.13
C THR A 48 6.51 18.95 9.31
N ARG A 49 6.25 19.47 8.10
CA ARG A 49 5.18 18.98 7.23
C ARG A 49 5.69 17.80 6.42
N VAL A 50 4.80 16.84 6.21
CA VAL A 50 5.09 15.71 5.32
C VAL A 50 4.84 16.15 3.87
N CYS A 51 5.67 15.68 2.94
CA CYS A 51 5.68 16.13 1.55
C CYS A 51 4.28 16.07 0.90
N VAL A 52 3.80 17.21 0.40
CA VAL A 52 2.44 17.36 -0.21
C VAL A 52 2.27 16.52 -1.48
N PHE A 53 3.37 16.22 -2.17
CA PHE A 53 3.37 15.35 -3.35
C PHE A 53 3.13 13.88 -2.99
N CYS A 54 3.48 13.47 -1.77
CA CYS A 54 3.32 12.09 -1.30
C CYS A 54 2.05 11.91 -0.45
N HIS A 55 1.64 12.96 0.27
CA HIS A 55 0.32 13.06 0.89
C HIS A 55 -0.47 14.17 0.21
N THR A 56 -0.92 13.93 -1.01
CA THR A 56 -1.85 14.85 -1.67
C THR A 56 -3.18 14.74 -0.93
N PRO A 57 -3.53 15.67 -0.03
CA PRO A 57 -4.77 15.54 0.73
C PRO A 57 -5.91 15.76 -0.27
N HIS A 58 -6.95 14.92 -0.23
CA HIS A 58 -8.11 15.04 -1.13
C HIS A 58 -8.95 16.33 -0.93
N GLN A 59 -8.45 17.32 -0.18
CA GLN A 59 -9.15 18.55 0.21
C GLN A 59 -8.23 19.79 0.24
N ALA A 60 -7.06 19.77 -0.40
CA ALA A 60 -6.28 20.99 -0.57
C ALA A 60 -6.81 21.81 -1.75
N ASN A 61 -7.96 22.47 -1.57
CA ASN A 61 -8.45 23.62 -2.33
C ASN A 61 -9.37 24.46 -1.43
#